data_AF-A0A0S8E5H3-F1
#
_entry.id   AF-A0A0S8E5H3-F1
#
_cell.length_a   1.000
_cell.length_b   1.000
_cell.length_c   1.000
_cell.angle_alpha   90.00
_cell.angle_beta   90.00
_cell.angle_gamma   90.00
#
_symmetry.space_group_name_H-M   'P 1'
#
loop_
_entity.id
_entity.type
_entity.pdbx_description
1 polymer ?
#
loop_
_entity_poly.entity_id
_entity_poly.type
_entity_poly.pdbx_seq_one_letter_code
_entity_poly.pdbx_strand_id
1 'polypeptide(L)'
;MVKNEYSQYQKTVISGYYKNLDSIMLQKLSELVTELYLADTKAKQDRLWQRAHKAMTKLKIRPAIVAHIMEKRDVQVLAKNLQDWQADKKP
;
A
#
# COMPACT_ATOMS: atom_id res chain seq x y z
N MET A 1 11.93 28.55 7.04
CA MET A 1 12.45 27.38 7.78
C MET A 1 11.27 26.61 8.35
N VAL A 2 11.00 25.39 7.89
CA VAL A 2 10.40 24.32 8.70
C VAL A 2 11.00 23.02 8.18
N LYS A 3 12.14 22.62 8.77
CA LYS A 3 12.69 21.28 8.63
C LYS A 3 11.71 20.36 9.33
N ASN A 4 10.87 19.69 8.53
CA ASN A 4 10.07 18.59 9.02
C ASN A 4 11.01 17.42 9.34
N GLU A 5 11.58 17.47 10.53
CA GLU A 5 12.20 16.35 11.22
C GLU A 5 11.11 15.34 11.57
N TYR A 6 10.54 14.68 10.55
CA TYR A 6 9.84 13.43 10.77
C TYR A 6 10.89 12.40 11.16
N SER A 7 11.15 12.38 12.47
CA SER A 7 11.77 11.35 13.28
C SER A 7 12.47 10.26 12.48
N GLN A 8 13.79 10.40 12.34
CA GLN A 8 14.67 9.31 11.91
C GLN A 8 14.42 8.02 12.70
N TYR A 9 13.88 8.13 13.92
CA TYR A 9 13.54 7.01 14.81
C TYR A 9 12.26 6.26 14.40
N GLN A 10 11.27 6.92 13.77
CA GLN A 10 10.11 6.24 13.17
C GLN A 10 10.45 5.52 11.86
N LYS A 11 11.50 5.98 11.16
CA LYS A 11 12.01 5.30 9.96
C LYS A 11 12.65 3.94 10.29
N THR A 12 13.22 3.79 11.49
CA THR A 12 13.93 2.57 11.90
C THR A 12 13.01 1.36 12.11
N VAL A 13 11.71 1.55 12.40
CA VAL A 13 10.75 0.42 12.53
C VAL A 13 10.22 -0.05 11.17
N ILE A 14 10.34 0.79 10.12
CA ILE A 14 9.95 0.43 8.75
C ILE A 14 11.08 -0.34 8.07
N SER A 15 12.34 0.04 8.33
CA SER A 15 13.52 -0.53 7.67
C SER A 15 13.58 -2.04 7.87
N GLY A 16 13.26 -2.79 6.81
CA GLY A 16 13.35 -4.24 6.77
C GLY A 16 12.04 -5.00 6.97
N TYR A 17 10.97 -4.38 7.48
CA TYR A 17 9.69 -5.09 7.65
C TYR A 17 9.09 -5.50 6.28
N TYR A 18 9.29 -4.69 5.24
CA TYR A 18 8.75 -4.94 3.91
C TYR A 18 9.77 -5.52 2.91
N LYS A 19 11.05 -5.62 3.29
CA LYS A 19 12.13 -6.21 2.47
C LYS A 19 11.77 -7.59 1.89
N ASN A 20 11.05 -8.40 2.66
CA ASN A 20 10.69 -9.78 2.31
C ASN A 20 9.25 -9.94 1.79
N LEU A 21 8.59 -8.85 1.37
CA LEU A 21 7.28 -8.95 0.74
C LEU A 21 7.35 -9.76 -0.57
N ASP A 22 6.33 -10.59 -0.80
CA ASP A 22 6.20 -11.38 -2.02
C ASP A 22 6.09 -10.46 -3.26
N SER A 23 7.08 -10.55 -4.15
CA SER A 23 7.18 -9.68 -5.33
C SER A 23 5.98 -9.80 -6.26
N ILE A 24 5.45 -11.02 -6.42
CA ILE A 24 4.33 -11.31 -7.32
C ILE A 24 3.06 -10.67 -6.75
N MET A 25 2.84 -10.74 -5.44
CA MET A 25 1.70 -10.10 -4.80
C MET A 25 1.82 -8.57 -4.82
N LEU A 26 3.02 -8.01 -4.68
CA LEU A 26 3.24 -6.57 -4.84
C LEU A 26 2.91 -6.11 -6.27
N GLN A 27 3.32 -6.88 -7.28
CA GLN A 27 2.99 -6.60 -8.68
C GLN A 27 1.47 -6.64 -8.91
N LYS A 28 0.79 -7.69 -8.42
CA LYS A 28 -0.68 -7.77 -8.48
C LYS A 28 -1.38 -6.62 -7.77
N LEU A 29 -0.84 -6.14 -6.67
CA LEU A 29 -1.39 -4.97 -5.98
C LEU A 29 -1.18 -3.69 -6.80
N SER A 30 -0.06 -3.56 -7.53
CA SER A 30 0.18 -2.47 -8.49
C SER A 30 -0.84 -2.44 -9.63
N GLU A 31 -1.16 -3.62 -10.18
CA GLU A 31 -2.21 -3.77 -11.19
C GLU A 31 -3.57 -3.35 -10.65
N LEU A 32 -3.93 -3.77 -9.42
CA LEU A 32 -5.17 -3.36 -8.77
C LEU A 32 -5.26 -1.85 -8.53
N VAL A 33 -4.16 -1.19 -8.18
CA VAL A 33 -4.09 0.28 -8.07
C VAL A 33 -4.39 0.94 -9.41
N THR A 34 -3.81 0.43 -10.49
CA THR A 34 -4.04 0.94 -11.85
C THR A 34 -5.49 0.73 -12.28
N GLU A 35 -6.05 -0.45 -12.04
CA GLU A 35 -7.46 -0.74 -12.30
C GLU A 35 -8.41 0.16 -11.49
N LEU A 36 -8.04 0.50 -10.24
CA LEU A 36 -8.79 1.42 -9.39
C LEU A 36 -8.80 2.84 -9.95
N TYR A 37 -7.67 3.34 -10.47
CA TYR A 37 -7.61 4.64 -11.15
C TYR A 37 -8.51 4.70 -12.38
N LEU A 38 -8.63 3.60 -13.11
CA LEU A 38 -9.42 3.50 -14.34
C LEU A 38 -10.87 3.06 -14.09
N ALA A 39 -11.27 2.80 -12.84
CA ALA A 39 -12.61 2.35 -12.54
C ALA A 39 -13.60 3.52 -12.53
N ASP A 40 -14.56 3.44 -13.44
CA ASP A 40 -15.60 4.42 -13.74
C ASP A 40 -16.93 4.16 -13.03
N THR A 41 -17.07 3.00 -12.39
CA THR A 41 -18.30 2.61 -11.68
C THR A 41 -18.01 2.20 -10.24
N LYS A 42 -18.93 2.58 -9.34
CA LYS A 42 -18.84 2.25 -7.91
C LYS A 42 -18.75 0.74 -7.65
N ALA A 43 -19.54 -0.06 -8.38
CA ALA A 43 -19.53 -1.52 -8.25
C ALA A 43 -18.16 -2.14 -8.64
N LYS A 44 -17.52 -1.64 -9.70
CA LYS A 44 -16.18 -2.06 -10.11
C LYS A 44 -15.15 -1.65 -9.05
N GLN A 45 -15.20 -0.40 -8.58
CA GLN A 45 -14.33 0.09 -7.51
C GLN A 45 -14.45 -0.76 -6.24
N ASP A 46 -15.66 -1.10 -5.80
CA ASP A 46 -15.88 -1.92 -4.60
C ASP A 46 -15.24 -3.31 -4.71
N ARG A 47 -15.42 -3.96 -5.87
CA ARG A 47 -14.80 -5.26 -6.14
C ARG A 47 -13.27 -5.16 -6.15
N LEU A 48 -12.72 -4.09 -6.71
CA LEU A 48 -11.28 -3.86 -6.74
C LEU A 48 -10.73 -3.59 -5.33
N TRP A 49 -11.42 -2.80 -4.51
CA TRP A 49 -11.05 -2.57 -3.11
C TRP A 49 -11.09 -3.86 -2.28
N GLN A 50 -12.07 -4.74 -2.50
CA GLN A 50 -12.08 -6.06 -1.87
C GLN A 50 -10.87 -6.92 -2.27
N ARG A 51 -10.45 -6.86 -3.54
CA ARG A 51 -9.24 -7.55 -4.02
C ARG A 51 -7.97 -6.94 -3.43
N ALA A 52 -7.88 -5.61 -3.37
CA ALA A 52 -6.76 -4.89 -2.78
C ALA A 52 -6.60 -5.23 -1.29
N HIS A 53 -7.71 -5.27 -0.55
CA HIS A 53 -7.73 -5.74 0.84
C HIS A 53 -7.11 -7.13 0.99
N LYS A 54 -7.60 -8.11 0.22
CA LYS A 54 -7.08 -9.48 0.24
C LYS A 54 -5.60 -9.56 -0.13
N ALA A 55 -5.14 -8.76 -1.10
CA ALA A 55 -3.75 -8.70 -1.48
C ALA A 55 -2.86 -8.14 -0.35
N MET A 56 -3.28 -7.03 0.29
CA MET A 56 -2.57 -6.47 1.44
C MET A 56 -2.51 -7.45 2.62
N THR A 57 -3.59 -8.18 2.91
CA THR A 57 -3.57 -9.22 3.96
C THR A 57 -2.62 -10.36 3.62
N LYS A 58 -2.57 -10.81 2.35
CA LYS A 58 -1.63 -11.86 1.90
C LYS A 58 -0.18 -11.41 1.95
N LEU A 59 0.08 -10.14 1.65
CA LEU A 59 1.36 -9.48 1.84
C LEU A 59 1.72 -9.29 3.33
N LYS A 60 0.82 -9.65 4.26
CA LYS A 60 1.02 -9.47 5.71
C LYS A 60 1.29 -8.00 6.08
N ILE A 61 0.70 -7.06 5.34
CA ILE A 61 0.74 -5.65 5.70
C ILE A 61 0.09 -5.49 7.08
N ARG A 62 0.71 -4.68 7.95
CA ARG A 62 0.23 -4.43 9.31
C ARG A 62 -1.27 -4.07 9.31
N PRO A 63 -2.12 -4.72 10.14
CA PRO A 63 -3.57 -4.52 10.11
C PRO A 63 -4.03 -3.06 10.25
N ALA A 64 -3.33 -2.26 11.07
CA ALA A 64 -3.64 -0.84 11.24
C ALA A 64 -3.48 -0.03 9.92
N ILE A 65 -2.48 -0.36 9.10
CA ILE A 65 -2.28 0.27 7.79
C ILE A 65 -3.36 -0.17 6.82
N VAL A 66 -3.69 -1.46 6.81
CA VAL A 66 -4.78 -2.01 5.98
C VAL A 66 -6.11 -1.33 6.33
N ALA A 67 -6.42 -1.22 7.63
CA ALA A 67 -7.63 -0.55 8.11
C ALA A 67 -7.68 0.91 7.65
N HIS A 68 -6.60 1.67 7.83
CA HIS A 68 -6.54 3.07 7.40
C HIS A 68 -6.74 3.24 5.89
N ILE A 69 -6.14 2.37 5.08
CA ILE A 69 -6.31 2.40 3.62
C ILE A 69 -7.76 2.07 3.24
N MET A 70 -8.35 1.04 3.87
CA MET A 70 -9.71 0.57 3.57
C MET A 70 -10.82 1.50 4.09
N GLU A 71 -10.54 2.29 5.12
CA GLU A 71 -11.40 3.35 5.61
C GLU A 71 -11.45 4.50 4.61
N LYS A 72 -10.28 4.97 4.16
CA LYS A 72 -10.19 6.08 3.21
C LYS A 72 -10.65 5.71 1.81
N ARG A 73 -10.35 4.47 1.36
CA ARG A 73 -10.53 4.00 -0.02
C ARG A 73 -10.06 5.03 -1.07
N ASP A 74 -8.96 5.70 -0.75
CA ASP A 74 -8.31 6.65 -1.64
C ASP A 74 -7.17 5.93 -2.37
N VAL A 75 -7.26 5.91 -3.70
CA VAL A 75 -6.29 5.25 -4.58
C VAL A 75 -4.90 5.88 -4.43
N GLN A 76 -4.80 7.19 -4.19
CA GLN A 76 -3.54 7.90 -3.98
C GLN A 76 -2.84 7.42 -2.70
N VAL A 77 -3.62 7.19 -1.64
CA VAL A 77 -3.08 6.68 -0.37
C VAL A 77 -2.52 5.27 -0.55
N LEU A 78 -3.25 4.38 -1.23
CA LEU A 78 -2.75 3.03 -1.53
C LEU A 78 -1.51 3.08 -2.43
N ALA A 79 -1.51 3.91 -3.47
CA ALA A 79 -0.40 4.05 -4.41
C ALA A 79 0.89 4.52 -3.70
N LYS A 80 0.79 5.51 -2.81
CA LYS A 80 1.94 5.99 -2.02
C LYS A 80 2.51 4.90 -1.12
N ASN A 81 1.66 4.18 -0.40
CA ASN A 81 2.09 3.06 0.44
C ASN A 81 2.80 1.97 -0.40
N LEU A 82 2.27 1.65 -1.57
CA LEU A 82 2.88 0.67 -2.47
C LEU A 82 4.27 1.10 -2.95
N GLN A 83 4.46 2.38 -3.28
CA GLN A 83 5.77 2.93 -3.65
C GLN A 83 6.78 2.78 -2.51
N ASP A 84 6.37 3.08 -1.28
CA ASP A 84 7.22 2.94 -0.09
C ASP A 84 7.63 1.46 0.13
N TRP A 85 6.68 0.52 -0.01
CA TRP A 85 6.95 -0.92 0.13
C TRP A 85 7.87 -1.45 -0.98
N GLN A 86 7.73 -0.97 -2.21
CA GLN A 86 8.60 -1.31 -3.34
C GLN A 86 10.01 -0.73 -3.16
N ALA A 87 10.13 0.47 -2.58
CA ALA A 87 11.41 1.11 -2.30
C ALA A 87 12.20 0.37 -1.21
N ASP A 88 11.54 -0.08 -0.13
CA ASP A 88 12.16 -0.86 0.95
C ASP A 88 12.63 -2.25 0.50
N LYS A 89 12.10 -2.75 -0.62
CA LYS A 89 12.52 -4.00 -1.25
C LYS A 89 13.80 -3.86 -2.10
N LYS A 90 14.19 -2.64 -2.51
CA LYS A 90 15.39 -2.47 -3.35
C LYS A 90 16.62 -2.94 -2.57
N PRO A 91 17.49 -3.78 -3.18
CA PRO A 91 18.68 -4.32 -2.53
C PRO A 91 19.67 -3.23 -2.14
#